data_AF-A0A953EIZ1-F1
#
_entry.id   AF-A0A953EIZ1-F1
#
_cell.length_a   1.000
_cell.length_b   1.000
_cell.length_c   1.000
_cell.angle_alpha   90.00
_cell.angle_beta   90.00
_cell.angle_gamma   90.00
#
_symmetry.space_group_name_H-M   'P 1'
#
loop_
_entity.id
_entity.type
_entity.pdbx_description
1 polymer ?
#
loop_
_entity_poly.entity_id
_entity_poly.type
_entity_poly.pdbx_seq_one_letter_code
_entity_poly.pdbx_strand_id
1 'polypeptide(L)' 'MKRKEQLDQLKDMSVEELNEQAEALKESLFRLKFRRALGVGETLNDIRREKKTLARVYTLLSKKGSDAEAA' A
#
# COMPACT_ATOMS: atom_id res chain seq x y z
N MET A 1 -12.59 7.04 -0.89
CA MET A 1 -12.93 5.60 -1.00
C MET A 1 -13.27 5.04 0.37
N LYS A 2 -14.28 4.17 0.45
CA LYS A 2 -14.53 3.42 1.69
C LYS A 2 -13.42 2.38 1.83
N ARG A 3 -12.91 2.16 3.04
CA ARG A 3 -11.80 1.19 3.28
C ARG A 3 -12.09 -0.23 2.78
N LYS A 4 -13.37 -0.59 2.73
CA LYS A 4 -13.84 -1.92 2.32
C LYS A 4 -13.63 -2.16 0.83
N GLU A 5 -14.03 -1.20 -0.01
CA GLU A 5 -13.81 -1.22 -1.46
C GLU A 5 -12.32 -1.33 -1.80
N GLN A 6 -11.45 -0.61 -1.08
CA GLN A 6 -10.00 -0.71 -1.27
C GLN A 6 -9.45 -2.08 -0.92
N LEU A 7 -9.97 -2.73 0.12
CA LEU A 7 -9.53 -4.06 0.53
C LEU A 7 -9.99 -5.14 -0.45
N ASP A 8 -11.20 -5.00 -1.00
CA ASP A 8 -11.73 -5.96 -1.95
C ASP A 8 -10.98 -5.86 -3.28
N GLN A 9 -10.72 -4.64 -3.78
CA GLN A 9 -9.84 -4.41 -4.94
C GLN A 9 -8.46 -5.06 -4.76
N LEU A 10 -7.82 -4.85 -3.60
CA LEU A 10 -6.49 -5.42 -3.33
C LEU A 10 -6.47 -6.95 -3.28
N LYS A 11 -7.59 -7.61 -2.95
CA LYS A 11 -7.65 -9.09 -2.94
C LYS A 11 -7.74 -9.66 -4.36
N ASP A 12 -8.47 -8.96 -5.23
CA ASP A 12 -8.71 -9.38 -6.62
C ASP A 12 -7.46 -9.27 -7.49
N MET A 13 -6.46 -8.46 -7.09
CA MET A 13 -5.20 -8.27 -7.81
C MET A 13 -4.28 -9.49 -7.76
N SER A 14 -3.48 -9.69 -8.81
CA SER A 14 -2.45 -10.73 -8.88
C SER A 14 -1.25 -10.43 -7.95
N VAL A 15 -0.37 -11.41 -7.74
CA VAL A 15 0.86 -11.22 -6.95
C VAL A 15 1.78 -10.18 -7.60
N GLU A 16 1.85 -10.17 -8.93
CA GLU A 16 2.65 -9.20 -9.70
C GLU A 16 2.08 -7.78 -9.56
N GLU A 17 0.77 -7.62 -9.71
CA GLU A 17 0.08 -6.33 -9.56
C GLU A 17 0.21 -5.77 -8.13
N LEU A 18 0.17 -6.64 -7.12
CA LEU A 18 0.40 -6.25 -5.72
C LEU A 18 1.83 -5.75 -5.49
N ASN A 19 2.84 -6.35 -6.14
CA ASN A 19 4.22 -5.89 -6.06
C ASN A 19 4.40 -4.54 -6.77
N GLU A 20 3.81 -4.35 -7.94
CA GLU A 20 3.82 -3.07 -8.65
C GLU A 20 3.17 -1.95 -7.81
N GLN A 21 2.04 -2.25 -7.16
CA GLN A 21 1.40 -1.31 -6.25
C GLN A 21 2.25 -1.01 -5.01
N ALA A 22 2.97 -2.01 -4.49
CA ALA A 22 3.88 -1.77 -3.36
C ALA A 22 4.99 -0.77 -3.75
N GLU A 23 5.57 -0.89 -4.94
CA GLU A 23 6.57 0.05 -5.45
C GLU A 23 5.98 1.44 -5.70
N ALA A 24 4.81 1.52 -6.34
CA ALA A 24 4.11 2.80 -6.54
C ALA A 24 3.79 3.50 -5.21
N LEU A 25 3.35 2.76 -4.19
CA LEU A 25 3.08 3.29 -2.85
C LEU A 25 4.36 3.75 -2.13
N LYS A 26 5.49 3.06 -2.33
CA LYS A 26 6.79 3.51 -1.79
C LYS A 26 7.22 4.83 -2.41
N GLU A 27 7.06 4.99 -3.72
CA GLU A 27 7.41 6.23 -4.40
C GLU A 27 6.50 7.39 -3.97
N SER A 28 5.19 7.14 -3.83
CA SER A 28 4.26 8.13 -3.27
C SER A 28 4.65 8.55 -1.85
N LEU A 29 5.00 7.58 -1.00
CA LEU A 29 5.47 7.84 0.36
C LEU A 29 6.76 8.68 0.38
N PHE A 30 7.69 8.43 -0.55
CA PHE A 30 8.90 9.24 -0.70
C PHE A 30 8.54 10.69 -1.04
N ARG A 31 7.68 10.91 -2.04
CA ARG A 31 7.21 12.23 -2.45
C ARG A 31 6.46 12.95 -1.32
N LEU A 32 5.62 12.25 -0.56
CA LEU A 32 4.90 12.84 0.58
C LEU A 32 5.83 13.21 1.73
N LYS A 33 6.83 12.37 2.04
CA LYS A 33 7.87 12.70 3.03
C LYS A 33 8.68 13.91 2.60
N PHE A 34 9.02 14.00 1.32
CA PHE A 34 9.73 15.14 0.75
C PHE A 34 8.92 16.42 0.86
N ARG A 35 7.64 16.39 0.47
CA ARG A 35 6.71 17.52 0.63
C ARG A 35 6.54 17.94 2.08
N ARG A 36 6.48 16.97 3.01
CA ARG A 36 6.46 17.23 4.45
C ARG A 36 7.73 17.94 4.92
N ALA A 37 8.90 17.49 4.46
CA ALA A 37 10.18 18.09 4.83
C ALA A 37 10.29 19.54 4.33
N LEU A 38 9.71 19.84 3.17
CA LEU A 38 9.60 21.20 2.62
C LEU A 38 8.58 22.07 3.37
N GLY A 39 7.81 21.53 4.32
CA GLY A 39 6.81 22.27 5.07
C GLY A 39 5.55 22.63 4.27
N VAL A 40 5.34 22.00 3.10
CA VAL A 40 4.23 22.34 2.21
C VAL A 40 2.99 21.53 2.58
N GLY A 41 2.07 22.16 3.31
CA GLY A 41 0.70 21.67 3.55
C GLY A 41 0.57 20.48 4.50
N GLU A 42 -0.67 20.05 4.72
CA GLU A 42 -1.03 18.96 5.65
C GLU A 42 -0.82 17.58 5.03
N THR A 43 0.40 17.05 5.09
CA THR A 43 0.77 15.75 4.50
C THR A 43 0.70 14.57 5.49
N LEU A 44 0.54 14.84 6.79
CA LEU A 44 0.60 13.81 7.85
C LEU A 44 -0.47 12.73 7.70
N ASN A 45 -1.69 13.13 7.36
CA ASN A 45 -2.82 12.21 7.22
C ASN A 45 -2.65 11.30 5.99
N ASP A 46 -2.15 11.86 4.89
CA ASP A 46 -1.88 11.08 3.67
C ASP A 46 -0.74 10.08 3.88
N ILE A 47 0.34 10.48 4.55
CA ILE A 47 1.44 9.56 4.90
C ILE A 47 0.93 8.39 5.74
N ARG A 48 0.06 8.67 6.74
CA ARG A 48 -0.54 7.61 7.57
C ARG A 48 -1.45 6.70 6.76
N ARG A 49 -2.21 7.25 5.81
CA ARG A 49 -3.10 6.48 4.92
C ARG A 49 -2.28 5.54 4.03
N GLU A 50 -1.28 6.07 3.33
CA GLU A 50 -0.44 5.28 2.42
C GLU A 50 0.37 4.21 3.15
N LYS A 51 0.94 4.51 4.32
CA LYS A 51 1.61 3.50 5.15
C LYS A 51 0.69 2.32 5.50
N LYS A 52 -0.57 2.60 5.85
CA LYS A 52 -1.55 1.55 6.16
C LYS A 52 -1.94 0.75 4.92
N THR A 53 -2.05 1.40 3.76
CA THR A 53 -2.30 0.70 2.49
C THR A 53 -1.14 -0.23 2.14
N LEU A 54 0.11 0.26 2.23
CA LEU A 54 1.31 -0.55 1.98
C LEU A 54 1.39 -1.77 2.91
N ALA A 55 1.10 -1.60 4.20
CA ALA A 55 1.08 -2.72 5.15
C ALA A 55 0.05 -3.80 4.79
N ARG A 56 -1.12 -3.40 4.26
CA ARG A 56 -2.15 -4.34 3.79
C ARG A 56 -1.72 -5.10 2.55
N VAL A 57 -1.08 -4.41 1.59
CA VAL A 57 -0.51 -5.05 0.39
C VAL A 57 0.49 -6.14 0.81
N TYR A 58 1.41 -5.84 1.73
CA TYR A 58 2.35 -6.84 2.24
C TYR A 58 1.67 -8.00 2.97
N THR A 59 0.60 -7.73 3.71
CA THR A 59 -0.17 -8.80 4.37
C THR A 59 -0.82 -9.72 3.35
N LEU A 60 -1.36 -9.17 2.25
CA LEU A 60 -1.98 -9.95 1.17
C LEU A 60 -0.93 -10.74 0.38
N LEU A 61 0.23 -10.16 0.10
CA LEU A 61 1.37 -10.85 -0.50
C LEU A 61 1.82 -12.03 0.37
N SER A 62 1.98 -11.81 1.67
CA SER A 62 2.34 -12.87 2.62
C SER A 62 1.29 -13.97 2.67
N LYS A 63 0.00 -13.61 2.62
CA LYS A 63 -1.09 -14.60 2.63
C LYS A 63 -1.10 -15.45 1.34
N LYS A 64 -0.93 -14.81 0.18
CA LYS A 64 -0.83 -15.52 -1.11
C LYS A 64 0.43 -16.40 -1.19
N GLY A 65 1.53 -15.97 -0.59
CA GLY A 65 2.75 -16.77 -0.48
C GLY A 65 2.58 -17.98 0.44
N SER A 66 1.96 -17.81 1.61
CA SER A 66 1.72 -18.92 2.55
C SER A 66 0.69 -19.93 2.03
N ASP A 67 -0.33 -19.48 1.30
CA ASP A 67 -1.31 -20.38 0.67
C ASP A 67 -0.66 -21.23 -0.45
N ALA A 68 0.43 -20.77 -1.08
CA ALA A 68 1.20 -21.52 -2.06
C ALA A 68 2.18 -22.53 -1.43
N GLU A 69 2.57 -22.34 -0.17
CA GLU A 69 3.49 -23.21 0.56
C GLU A 69 2.75 -24.29 1.38
N ALA A 70 1.44 -24.11 1.60
CA ALA A 70 0.57 -25.02 2.35
C ALA A 70 -0.24 -26.01 1.47
N ALA A 71 -0.04 -26.00 0.15
CA ALA A 71 -0.68 -26.89 -0.83
C ALA A 71 0.35 -27.82 -1.48
#